data_AF-V9NJL9-F1
#
_entry.id   AF-V9NJL9-F1
#
_cell.length_a   1.000
_cell.length_b   1.000
_cell.length_c   1.000
_cell.angle_alpha   90.00
_cell.angle_beta   90.00
_cell.angle_gamma   90.00
#
_symmetry.space_group_name_H-M   'P 1'
#
loop_
_entity.id
_entity.type
_entity.pdbx_description
1 polymer ?
#
loop_
_entity_poly.entity_id
_entity_poly.type
_entity_poly.pdbx_seq_one_letter_code
_entity_poly.pdbx_strand_id
1 'polypeptide(L)'
;RGSMEYLTVPSPFVWTKARTAGHSPVFRSSALPPLDWPLPSQYEQLELQMEVQPRTHHRAHYETEGSRGAVKAAAGGHPVVKLQGYTEKPLTLQMFIGTADERNLRPHPFYHIHRITGKMVSTASQEAMVGTTKILEVPLLPENNMTANIDCAGILKLRNSDIELRKGETDIGRKNTRVKLVFRVYVPQAN
;
A
#
# COMPACT_ATOMS: atom_id res chain seq x y z
N ARG A 1 -30.82 -4.73 -40.80
CA ARG A 1 -30.68 -3.95 -39.55
C ARG A 1 -29.65 -4.66 -38.69
N GLY A 2 -28.41 -4.16 -38.63
CA GLY A 2 -27.37 -4.73 -37.77
C GLY A 2 -27.57 -4.26 -36.33
N SER A 3 -27.63 -5.20 -35.39
CA SER A 3 -27.62 -4.91 -33.95
C SER A 3 -26.22 -4.46 -33.56
N MET A 4 -26.12 -3.25 -33.01
CA MET A 4 -24.88 -2.73 -32.44
C MET A 4 -24.74 -3.33 -31.04
N GLU A 5 -23.94 -4.40 -30.92
CA GLU A 5 -23.58 -4.96 -29.63
C GLU A 5 -22.57 -4.03 -28.95
N TYR A 6 -22.99 -3.38 -27.87
CA TYR A 6 -22.11 -2.59 -27.04
C TYR A 6 -21.35 -3.50 -26.08
N LEU A 7 -20.04 -3.31 -25.98
CA LEU A 7 -19.19 -3.99 -25.00
C LEU A 7 -19.65 -3.64 -23.58
N THR A 8 -19.86 -4.65 -22.74
CA THR A 8 -20.18 -4.49 -21.32
C THR A 8 -19.05 -3.80 -20.60
N VAL A 9 -19.36 -2.69 -19.92
CA VAL A 9 -18.40 -1.98 -19.07
C VAL A 9 -18.11 -2.86 -17.84
N PRO A 10 -16.84 -3.14 -17.49
CA PRO A 10 -16.51 -3.90 -16.30
C PRO A 10 -17.12 -3.23 -15.05
N SER A 11 -17.81 -4.01 -14.23
CA SER A 11 -18.35 -3.52 -12.96
C SER A 11 -17.20 -3.00 -12.09
N PRO A 12 -17.28 -1.78 -11.53
CA PRO A 12 -16.28 -1.30 -10.59
C PRO A 12 -16.21 -2.27 -9.40
N PHE A 13 -15.01 -2.72 -9.06
CA PHE A 13 -14.79 -3.59 -7.91
C PHE A 13 -15.33 -2.91 -6.64
N VAL A 14 -16.34 -3.52 -6.02
CA VAL A 14 -17.03 -2.97 -4.84
C VAL A 14 -16.35 -3.50 -3.58
N TRP A 15 -15.76 -2.60 -2.79
CA TRP A 15 -15.14 -2.93 -1.51
C TRP A 15 -16.21 -3.22 -0.45
N THR A 16 -16.42 -4.48 -0.08
CA THR A 16 -17.36 -4.83 1.01
C THR A 16 -16.66 -4.75 2.37
N LYS A 17 -17.13 -3.84 3.24
CA LYS A 17 -16.72 -3.77 4.66
C LYS A 17 -17.58 -4.72 5.49
N ALA A 18 -16.99 -5.75 6.10
CA ALA A 18 -17.69 -6.61 7.06
C ALA A 18 -17.88 -5.90 8.42
N ARG A 19 -19.10 -6.01 9.00
CA ARG A 19 -19.51 -5.39 10.28
C ARG A 19 -19.19 -6.28 11.49
N THR A 20 -18.84 -5.64 12.61
CA THR A 20 -18.45 -6.25 13.89
C THR A 20 -19.59 -6.19 14.92
N ALA A 21 -19.84 -7.28 15.66
CA ALA A 21 -20.59 -7.24 16.93
C ALA A 21 -20.16 -8.36 17.92
N GLY A 22 -19.93 -7.98 19.18
CA GLY A 22 -20.25 -8.80 20.37
C GLY A 22 -19.22 -9.77 21.00
N HIS A 23 -18.53 -9.29 22.05
CA HIS A 23 -18.04 -9.93 23.31
C HIS A 23 -17.23 -11.26 23.35
N SER A 24 -16.13 -11.18 24.12
CA SER A 24 -15.31 -12.22 24.80
C SER A 24 -14.12 -12.87 24.05
N PRO A 25 -12.98 -13.12 24.74
CA PRO A 25 -11.66 -13.17 24.12
C PRO A 25 -11.24 -14.61 23.80
N VAL A 26 -11.26 -14.94 22.52
CA VAL A 26 -10.52 -16.04 21.90
C VAL A 26 -10.13 -15.48 20.54
N PHE A 27 -8.85 -15.51 20.18
CA PHE A 27 -8.31 -14.93 18.93
C PHE A 27 -9.29 -15.06 17.76
N ARG A 28 -10.07 -13.99 17.51
CA ARG A 28 -10.98 -13.90 16.37
C ARG A 28 -10.28 -13.07 15.31
N SER A 29 -10.07 -13.72 14.18
CA SER A 29 -9.70 -13.19 12.88
C SER A 29 -10.62 -12.03 12.44
N SER A 30 -10.43 -10.83 12.99
CA SER A 30 -11.02 -9.60 12.45
C SER A 30 -10.10 -8.38 12.47
N ALA A 31 -8.97 -8.43 13.20
CA ALA A 31 -7.97 -7.37 13.19
C ALA A 31 -6.73 -7.84 12.40
N LEU A 32 -6.36 -7.07 11.38
CA LEU A 32 -5.11 -7.29 10.65
C LEU A 32 -3.91 -7.09 11.60
N PRO A 33 -2.81 -7.84 11.42
CA PRO A 33 -1.52 -7.59 12.05
C PRO A 33 -1.13 -6.10 12.15
N PRO A 34 -0.61 -5.61 13.29
CA PRO A 34 -0.05 -4.26 13.41
C PRO A 34 1.01 -3.95 12.35
N LEU A 35 1.10 -2.67 11.93
CA LEU A 35 1.99 -2.23 10.84
C LEU A 35 3.48 -2.31 11.15
N ASP A 36 3.86 -2.45 12.42
CA ASP A 36 5.22 -2.58 12.91
C ASP A 36 5.65 -4.04 13.14
N TRP A 37 4.75 -5.00 12.94
CA TRP A 37 5.08 -6.42 13.09
C TRP A 37 5.95 -6.88 11.91
N PRO A 38 7.13 -7.53 12.12
CA PRO A 38 7.95 -8.00 11.02
C PRO A 38 7.33 -9.27 10.44
N LEU A 39 6.65 -9.12 9.30
CA LEU A 39 6.06 -10.22 8.54
C LEU A 39 7.04 -10.70 7.47
N PRO A 40 7.11 -12.01 7.20
CA PRO A 40 7.95 -12.54 6.14
C PRO A 40 7.38 -12.19 4.76
N SER A 41 8.25 -12.06 3.75
CA SER A 41 7.83 -11.93 2.35
C SER A 41 7.42 -13.26 1.73
N GLN A 42 7.87 -14.39 2.31
CA GLN A 42 7.58 -15.73 1.83
C GLN A 42 6.97 -16.58 2.95
N TYR A 43 5.94 -17.36 2.61
CA TYR A 43 5.32 -18.34 3.49
C TYR A 43 4.84 -19.52 2.64
N GLU A 44 5.35 -20.71 2.92
CA GLU A 44 5.13 -21.92 2.10
C GLU A 44 5.45 -21.66 0.61
N GLN A 45 4.47 -21.82 -0.29
CA GLN A 45 4.61 -21.62 -1.74
C GLN A 45 4.33 -20.16 -2.14
N LEU A 46 3.91 -19.32 -1.20
CA LEU A 46 3.54 -17.93 -1.43
C LEU A 46 4.75 -17.01 -1.25
N GLU A 47 4.95 -16.10 -2.19
CA GLU A 47 6.02 -15.10 -2.10
C GLU A 47 5.53 -13.75 -2.62
N LEU A 48 5.54 -12.73 -1.76
CA LEU A 48 5.32 -11.34 -2.15
C LEU A 48 6.68 -10.70 -2.44
N GLN A 49 6.92 -10.38 -3.72
CA GLN A 49 8.20 -9.82 -4.16
C GLN A 49 8.03 -8.57 -5.01
N MET A 50 9.11 -7.79 -5.10
CA MET A 50 9.21 -6.68 -6.02
C MET A 50 9.95 -7.11 -7.28
N GLU A 51 9.25 -7.20 -8.40
CA GLU A 51 9.87 -7.49 -9.70
C GLU A 51 10.65 -6.28 -10.22
N VAL A 52 10.17 -5.06 -9.92
CA VAL A 52 10.84 -3.81 -10.31
C VAL A 52 10.99 -2.89 -9.10
N GLN A 53 12.24 -2.55 -8.78
CA GLN A 53 12.58 -1.70 -7.65
C GLN A 53 12.37 -0.20 -7.95
N PRO A 54 11.94 0.61 -6.94
CA PRO A 54 11.92 2.05 -7.05
C PRO A 54 13.34 2.59 -7.21
N ARG A 55 13.43 3.76 -7.85
CA ARG A 55 14.69 4.53 -7.84
C ARG A 55 15.04 4.94 -6.41
N THR A 56 16.33 5.11 -6.15
CA THR A 56 16.86 5.42 -4.81
C THR A 56 16.47 6.80 -4.27
N HIS A 57 16.04 7.72 -5.15
CA HIS A 57 15.68 9.08 -4.77
C HIS A 57 14.29 9.47 -5.26
N HIS A 58 13.43 9.93 -4.35
CA HIS A 58 12.15 10.54 -4.70
C HIS A 58 11.95 11.78 -3.84
N ARG A 59 11.60 12.91 -4.48
CA ARG A 59 11.29 14.15 -3.78
C ARG A 59 9.85 14.08 -3.29
N ALA A 60 9.69 13.81 -1.99
CA ALA A 60 8.40 13.94 -1.32
C ALA A 60 7.90 15.38 -1.37
N HIS A 61 6.60 15.56 -1.15
CA HIS A 61 5.95 16.86 -1.16
C HIS A 61 5.24 17.16 0.16
N TYR A 62 5.06 18.43 0.48
CA TYR A 62 4.19 18.86 1.57
C TYR A 62 2.73 18.94 1.12
N GLU A 63 1.79 18.90 2.06
CA GLU A 63 0.36 19.01 1.76
C GLU A 63 -0.03 20.36 1.12
N THR A 64 0.75 21.40 1.40
CA THR A 64 0.52 22.76 0.88
C THR A 64 1.03 22.97 -0.55
N GLU A 65 1.73 21.99 -1.14
CA GLU A 65 2.22 22.09 -2.52
C GLU A 65 1.55 21.05 -3.44
N GLY A 66 1.65 21.27 -4.75
CA GLY A 66 1.18 20.29 -5.72
C GLY A 66 1.95 18.98 -5.63
N SER A 67 1.25 17.87 -5.91
CA SER A 67 1.83 16.52 -5.89
C SER A 67 3.07 16.42 -6.78
N ARG A 68 4.09 15.69 -6.30
CA ARG A 68 5.32 15.39 -7.06
C ARG A 68 5.21 14.13 -7.91
N GLY A 69 3.99 13.62 -8.07
CA GLY A 69 3.69 12.43 -8.85
C GLY A 69 4.09 11.13 -8.13
N ALA A 70 3.85 10.01 -8.81
CA ALA A 70 4.16 8.70 -8.27
C ALA A 70 5.67 8.40 -8.21
N VAL A 71 6.03 7.47 -7.34
CA VAL A 71 7.37 6.90 -7.28
C VAL A 71 7.67 6.21 -8.62
N LYS A 72 8.90 6.39 -9.10
CA LYS A 72 9.37 5.85 -10.38
C LYS A 72 10.37 4.73 -10.12
N ALA A 73 10.45 3.78 -11.03
CA ALA A 73 11.46 2.73 -11.00
C ALA A 73 12.81 3.21 -11.55
N ALA A 74 13.88 2.49 -11.19
CA ALA A 74 15.24 2.83 -11.63
C ALA A 74 15.41 2.72 -13.15
N ALA A 75 14.75 1.75 -13.79
CA ALA A 75 14.77 1.52 -15.23
C ALA A 75 13.79 2.41 -16.03
N GLY A 76 13.18 3.41 -15.38
CA GLY A 76 12.01 4.12 -15.91
C GLY A 76 10.70 3.42 -15.53
N GLY A 77 9.55 4.02 -15.87
CA GLY A 77 8.24 3.48 -15.45
C GLY A 77 8.03 3.53 -13.94
N HIS A 78 7.38 2.51 -13.38
CA HIS A 78 6.96 2.45 -11.97
C HIS A 78 7.41 1.15 -11.30
N PRO A 79 7.50 1.12 -9.96
CA PRO A 79 7.75 -0.12 -9.23
C PRO A 79 6.68 -1.17 -9.52
N VAL A 80 7.05 -2.45 -9.50
CA VAL A 80 6.14 -3.57 -9.76
C VAL A 80 6.24 -4.56 -8.61
N VAL A 81 5.09 -4.96 -8.09
CA VAL A 81 4.95 -5.92 -6.98
C VAL A 81 4.13 -7.10 -7.46
N LYS A 82 4.52 -8.31 -7.06
CA LYS A 82 3.83 -9.55 -7.43
C LYS A 82 3.72 -10.50 -6.26
N LEU A 83 2.56 -11.14 -6.14
CA LEU A 83 2.37 -12.31 -5.28
C LEU A 83 2.48 -13.57 -6.13
N GLN A 84 3.50 -14.39 -5.87
CA GLN A 84 3.68 -15.71 -6.47
C GLN A 84 2.96 -16.78 -5.64
N GLY A 85 2.61 -17.89 -6.30
CA GLY A 85 2.01 -19.06 -5.64
C GLY A 85 0.51 -18.96 -5.34
N TYR A 86 -0.14 -17.85 -5.68
CA TYR A 86 -1.58 -17.65 -5.48
C TYR A 86 -2.26 -17.18 -6.77
N THR A 87 -3.34 -17.85 -7.17
CA THR A 87 -4.07 -17.54 -8.41
C THR A 87 -5.59 -17.66 -8.26
N GLU A 88 -6.11 -17.81 -7.05
CA GLU A 88 -7.51 -18.21 -6.84
C GLU A 88 -8.50 -17.05 -6.92
N LYS A 89 -8.28 -15.99 -6.12
CA LYS A 89 -9.24 -14.88 -5.95
C LYS A 89 -8.55 -13.52 -5.97
N PRO A 90 -9.27 -12.43 -6.22
CA PRO A 90 -8.75 -11.09 -5.97
C PRO A 90 -8.32 -10.91 -4.51
N LEU A 91 -7.19 -10.24 -4.30
CA LEU A 91 -6.69 -9.84 -2.98
C LEU A 91 -6.46 -8.33 -2.92
N THR A 92 -6.24 -7.83 -1.72
CA THR A 92 -5.83 -6.44 -1.49
C THR A 92 -4.34 -6.39 -1.12
N LEU A 93 -3.57 -5.66 -1.92
CA LEU A 93 -2.23 -5.20 -1.55
C LEU A 93 -2.36 -3.92 -0.73
N GLN A 94 -1.92 -3.95 0.51
CA GLN A 94 -1.71 -2.77 1.33
C GLN A 94 -0.28 -2.25 1.15
N MET A 95 -0.15 -0.93 1.09
CA MET A 95 1.16 -0.30 1.07
C MET A 95 1.21 0.98 1.90
N PHE A 96 2.38 1.24 2.49
CA PHE A 96 2.63 2.42 3.32
C PHE A 96 4.10 2.80 3.31
N ILE A 97 4.40 3.95 3.91
CA ILE A 97 5.78 4.43 4.06
C ILE A 97 6.32 3.99 5.42
N GLY A 98 7.34 3.14 5.39
CA GLY A 98 8.03 2.64 6.57
C GLY A 98 9.40 3.29 6.78
N THR A 99 9.95 3.05 7.96
CA THR A 99 11.36 3.33 8.28
C THR A 99 12.28 2.52 7.37
N ALA A 100 13.47 3.07 7.09
CA ALA A 100 14.50 2.35 6.33
C ALA A 100 15.34 1.37 7.17
N ASP A 101 15.13 1.32 8.50
CA ASP A 101 15.79 0.37 9.40
C ASP A 101 15.20 -1.04 9.22
N GLU A 102 16.05 -1.99 8.84
CA GLU A 102 15.65 -3.38 8.59
C GLU A 102 15.33 -4.16 9.85
N ARG A 103 15.89 -3.77 11.00
CA ARG A 103 15.67 -4.47 12.25
C ARG A 103 14.36 -4.06 12.91
N ASN A 104 13.90 -2.84 12.63
CA ASN A 104 12.74 -2.23 13.27
C ASN A 104 11.85 -1.56 12.21
N LEU A 105 11.25 -2.39 11.35
CA LEU A 105 10.27 -1.91 10.39
C LEU A 105 9.06 -1.34 11.13
N ARG A 106 8.77 -0.07 10.92
CA ARG A 106 7.59 0.60 11.46
C ARG A 106 7.11 1.70 10.53
N PRO A 107 5.85 2.15 10.60
CA PRO A 107 5.41 3.33 9.88
C PRO A 107 6.34 4.54 10.13
N HIS A 108 6.63 5.29 9.08
CA HIS A 108 7.51 6.45 9.20
C HIS A 108 6.75 7.64 9.80
N PRO A 109 7.19 8.24 10.93
CA PRO A 109 6.43 9.29 11.61
C PRO A 109 6.32 10.58 10.78
N PHE A 110 7.35 10.89 9.99
CA PHE A 110 7.41 12.10 9.17
C PHE A 110 6.97 11.96 7.70
N TYR A 111 6.68 10.75 7.22
CA TYR A 111 6.35 10.53 5.81
C TYR A 111 5.15 9.60 5.68
N HIS A 112 4.17 10.02 4.89
CA HIS A 112 3.00 9.22 4.56
C HIS A 112 3.01 8.84 3.09
N ILE A 113 2.30 7.75 2.77
CA ILE A 113 1.95 7.48 1.39
C ILE A 113 0.92 8.50 0.94
N HIS A 114 1.00 8.89 -0.33
CA HIS A 114 0.04 9.78 -0.96
C HIS A 114 -0.55 9.11 -2.18
N ARG A 115 -1.89 9.02 -2.22
CA ARG A 115 -2.61 8.52 -3.38
C ARG A 115 -2.46 9.48 -4.56
N ILE A 116 -1.93 8.98 -5.67
CA ILE A 116 -1.86 9.69 -6.94
C ILE A 116 -3.07 9.31 -7.78
N THR A 117 -3.71 10.32 -8.36
CA THR A 117 -4.83 10.15 -9.29
C THR A 117 -4.55 10.97 -10.56
N GLY A 118 -5.24 10.64 -11.64
CA GLY A 118 -5.16 11.38 -12.90
C GLY A 118 -5.26 10.47 -14.12
N LYS A 119 -5.34 11.07 -15.30
CA LYS A 119 -5.54 10.34 -16.57
C LYS A 119 -4.42 9.34 -16.90
N MET A 120 -3.21 9.59 -16.40
CA MET A 120 -2.03 8.74 -16.62
C MET A 120 -1.84 7.68 -15.54
N VAL A 121 -2.76 7.60 -14.57
CA VAL A 121 -2.76 6.58 -13.50
C VAL A 121 -3.76 5.51 -13.91
N SER A 122 -3.26 4.30 -14.13
CA SER A 122 -4.05 3.16 -14.56
C SER A 122 -4.46 2.26 -13.39
N THR A 123 -3.66 2.22 -12.33
CA THR A 123 -3.91 1.34 -11.19
C THR A 123 -4.97 1.94 -10.26
N ALA A 124 -6.10 1.22 -10.13
CA ALA A 124 -7.12 1.55 -9.16
C ALA A 124 -6.55 1.48 -7.74
N SER A 125 -6.87 2.49 -6.92
CA SER A 125 -6.38 2.54 -5.55
C SER A 125 -7.34 3.29 -4.64
N GLN A 126 -7.30 2.95 -3.34
CA GLN A 126 -8.05 3.60 -2.28
C GLN A 126 -7.11 3.97 -1.12
N GLU A 127 -7.30 5.15 -0.54
CA GLU A 127 -6.60 5.54 0.69
C GLU A 127 -7.44 5.13 1.91
N ALA A 128 -6.77 4.57 2.92
CA ALA A 128 -7.33 4.23 4.21
C ALA A 128 -6.41 4.73 5.33
N MET A 129 -6.93 4.78 6.57
CA MET A 129 -6.17 5.18 7.74
C MET A 129 -6.13 4.02 8.74
N VAL A 130 -4.94 3.65 9.20
CA VAL A 130 -4.72 2.68 10.28
C VAL A 130 -3.95 3.39 11.38
N GLY A 131 -4.62 3.69 12.50
CA GLY A 131 -4.09 4.58 13.53
C GLY A 131 -3.83 5.98 12.94
N THR A 132 -2.58 6.44 13.00
CA THR A 132 -2.12 7.70 12.39
C THR A 132 -1.49 7.52 11.02
N THR A 133 -1.36 6.29 10.52
CA THR A 133 -0.64 5.97 9.27
C THR A 133 -1.61 5.85 8.10
N LYS A 134 -1.33 6.59 7.02
CA LYS A 134 -2.01 6.41 5.73
C LYS A 134 -1.56 5.12 5.07
N ILE A 135 -2.53 4.31 4.65
CA ILE A 135 -2.35 3.10 3.83
C ILE A 135 -2.96 3.36 2.46
N LEU A 136 -2.30 2.91 1.41
CA LEU A 136 -2.90 2.79 0.09
C LEU A 136 -3.22 1.32 -0.18
N GLU A 137 -4.43 1.07 -0.66
CA GLU A 137 -4.93 -0.26 -0.99
C GLU A 137 -5.08 -0.36 -2.51
N VAL A 138 -4.53 -1.43 -3.09
CA VAL A 138 -4.53 -1.71 -4.52
C VAL A 138 -4.99 -3.16 -4.73
N PRO A 139 -5.90 -3.45 -5.68
CA PRO A 139 -6.29 -4.82 -5.97
C PRO A 139 -5.15 -5.60 -6.63
N LEU A 140 -4.94 -6.84 -6.17
CA LEU A 140 -4.20 -7.88 -6.89
C LEU A 140 -5.21 -8.81 -7.51
N LEU A 141 -5.11 -8.96 -8.82
CA LEU A 141 -6.09 -9.67 -9.65
C LEU A 141 -5.43 -10.90 -10.28
N PRO A 142 -6.03 -12.10 -10.19
CA PRO A 142 -5.51 -13.29 -10.85
C PRO A 142 -5.32 -13.12 -12.36
N GLU A 143 -6.19 -12.32 -12.99
CA GLU A 143 -6.16 -12.02 -14.43
C GLU A 143 -4.86 -11.32 -14.86
N ASN A 144 -4.22 -10.59 -13.94
CA ASN A 144 -2.94 -9.93 -14.14
C ASN A 144 -1.80 -10.66 -13.42
N ASN A 145 -1.93 -11.98 -13.24
CA ASN A 145 -0.94 -12.81 -12.54
C ASN A 145 -0.56 -12.27 -11.15
N MET A 146 -1.55 -11.77 -10.41
CA MET A 146 -1.36 -11.16 -9.09
C MET A 146 -0.24 -10.11 -9.05
N THR A 147 -0.11 -9.33 -10.12
CA THR A 147 0.92 -8.31 -10.30
C THR A 147 0.29 -6.91 -10.29
N ALA A 148 0.90 -5.98 -9.56
CA ALA A 148 0.50 -4.58 -9.49
C ALA A 148 1.63 -3.65 -9.94
N ASN A 149 1.31 -2.78 -10.91
CA ASN A 149 2.16 -1.66 -11.31
C ASN A 149 1.85 -0.45 -10.42
N ILE A 150 2.82 0.05 -9.66
CA ILE A 150 2.60 1.05 -8.60
C ILE A 150 2.71 2.48 -9.17
N ASP A 151 1.80 2.83 -10.08
CA ASP A 151 1.70 4.17 -10.68
C ASP A 151 0.84 5.15 -9.87
N CYS A 152 0.23 4.67 -8.79
CA CYS A 152 -0.74 5.39 -7.97
C CYS A 152 -0.20 5.85 -6.60
N ALA A 153 1.09 5.67 -6.30
CA ALA A 153 1.68 5.98 -5.00
C ALA A 153 2.79 7.03 -5.07
N GLY A 154 2.62 8.15 -4.38
CA GLY A 154 3.64 9.16 -4.11
C GLY A 154 3.96 9.24 -2.62
N ILE A 155 4.83 10.19 -2.25
CA ILE A 155 5.28 10.36 -0.85
C ILE A 155 4.97 11.78 -0.36
N LEU A 156 4.30 11.87 0.79
CA LEU A 156 3.97 13.10 1.50
C LEU A 156 4.92 13.27 2.70
N LYS A 157 5.57 14.44 2.82
CA LYS A 157 6.33 14.86 4.00
C LYS A 157 5.39 15.62 4.94
N LEU A 158 5.27 15.14 6.17
CA LEU A 158 4.53 15.83 7.22
C LEU A 158 5.38 16.97 7.81
N ARG A 159 4.74 18.07 8.23
CA ARG A 159 5.47 19.16 8.88
C ARG A 159 5.91 18.72 10.27
N ASN A 160 7.11 19.13 10.68
CA ASN A 160 7.67 18.69 11.94
C ASN A 160 6.83 19.16 13.13
N SER A 161 6.27 20.37 13.07
CA SER A 161 5.34 20.90 14.07
C SER A 161 4.12 20.00 14.29
N ASP A 162 3.60 19.40 13.23
CA ASP A 162 2.39 18.58 13.27
C ASP A 162 2.65 17.20 13.91
N ILE A 163 3.91 16.73 13.87
CA ILE A 163 4.37 15.49 14.52
C ILE A 163 4.74 15.74 15.97
N GLU A 164 5.45 16.84 16.27
CA GLU A 164 5.89 17.17 17.63
C GLU A 164 4.72 17.37 18.60
N LEU A 165 3.54 17.75 18.09
CA LEU A 165 2.30 17.83 18.87
C LEU A 165 1.74 16.45 19.28
N ARG A 166 2.17 15.36 18.62
CA ARG A 166 1.78 13.98 18.96
C ARG A 166 2.73 13.44 20.02
N LYS A 167 2.26 13.36 21.27
CA LYS A 167 3.06 12.86 22.41
C LYS A 167 3.65 11.47 22.09
N GLY A 168 4.99 11.35 22.13
CA GLY A 168 5.70 10.07 22.05
C GLY A 168 6.25 9.67 20.67
N GLU A 169 6.09 10.47 19.60
CA GLU A 169 6.57 10.12 18.24
C GLU A 169 8.00 10.60 17.89
N THR A 170 8.84 11.00 18.87
CA THR A 170 10.01 11.87 18.62
C THR A 170 11.40 11.23 18.48
N ASP A 171 11.58 9.92 18.64
CA ASP A 171 12.96 9.38 18.69
C ASP A 171 13.60 9.09 17.33
N ILE A 172 12.80 8.80 16.28
CA ILE A 172 13.34 8.67 14.91
C ILE A 172 13.23 9.99 14.17
N GLY A 173 14.21 10.84 14.47
CA GLY A 173 14.96 11.67 13.53
C GLY A 173 14.15 12.62 12.64
N ARG A 174 13.95 13.86 13.12
CA ARG A 174 13.66 15.06 12.32
C ARG A 174 14.55 15.20 11.06
N LYS A 175 15.75 14.60 11.09
CA LYS A 175 16.75 14.60 10.01
C LYS A 175 16.77 13.33 9.16
N ASN A 176 16.00 12.29 9.52
CA ASN A 176 15.95 11.05 8.75
C ASN A 176 15.00 11.24 7.56
N THR A 177 15.58 11.23 6.36
CA THR A 177 14.85 11.37 5.09
C THR A 177 14.78 10.04 4.33
N ARG A 178 15.30 8.96 4.90
CA ARG A 178 15.31 7.63 4.28
C ARG A 178 14.04 6.88 4.68
N VAL A 179 13.35 6.38 3.67
CA VAL A 179 12.09 5.64 3.82
C VAL A 179 12.14 4.36 3.01
N LYS A 180 11.22 3.43 3.30
CA LYS A 180 10.93 2.27 2.46
C LYS A 180 9.45 2.29 2.07
N LEU A 181 9.16 1.85 0.85
CA LEU A 181 7.80 1.41 0.50
C LEU A 181 7.62 0.02 1.09
N VAL A 182 6.59 -0.15 1.89
CA VAL A 182 6.24 -1.42 2.52
C VAL A 182 5.01 -1.96 1.85
N PHE A 183 5.01 -3.24 1.52
CA PHE A 183 3.91 -3.94 0.87
C PHE A 183 3.46 -5.11 1.75
N ARG A 184 2.15 -5.29 1.88
CA ARG A 184 1.55 -6.40 2.64
C ARG A 184 0.34 -6.93 1.90
N VAL A 185 0.16 -8.25 1.94
CA VAL A 185 -1.03 -8.93 1.44
C VAL A 185 -1.53 -9.87 2.52
N TYR A 186 -2.85 -10.04 2.59
CA TYR A 186 -3.47 -11.02 3.48
C TYR A 186 -4.18 -12.05 2.62
N VAL A 187 -3.68 -13.27 2.66
CA VAL A 187 -4.24 -14.39 1.91
C VAL A 187 -5.18 -15.15 2.83
N PRO A 188 -6.49 -15.21 2.54
CA PRO A 188 -7.41 -16.02 3.33
C PRO A 188 -7.03 -17.49 3.23
N GLN A 189 -6.86 -18.17 4.37
CA GLN A 189 -6.71 -19.62 4.38
C GLN A 189 -8.08 -20.27 4.18
N ALA A 190 -8.16 -21.29 3.33
CA ALA A 190 -9.32 -22.16 3.29
C ALA A 190 -9.34 -22.94 4.61
N ASN A 191 -10.40 -22.75 5.41
CA ASN A 191 -10.67 -23.58 6.57
C ASN A 191 -11.07 -25.00 6.16
#